data_AF-A0A1Q7XN49-F1
#
_entry.id   AF-A0A1Q7XN49-F1
#
_cell.length_a   1.000
_cell.length_b   1.000
_cell.length_c   1.000
_cell.angle_alpha   90.00
_cell.angle_beta   90.00
_cell.angle_gamma   90.00
#
_symmetry.space_group_name_H-M   'P 1'
#
loop_
_entity.id
_entity.type
_entity.pdbx_description
1 polymer ?
#
loop_
_entity_poly.entity_id
_entity_poly.type
_entity_poly.pdbx_seq_one_letter_code
_entity_poly.pdbx_strand_id
1 'polypeptide(L)'
;MQNQLKKKVVGITIGAAIAIIAFAIFFSVLQQQQVQPPPPTQAAHNPKLGLVVMPPTQRPTLQEVQNAYSQAASTGIGRSNVYLSWPNIEPIQGKYNWGTSDILMGLNREQHLNVTLYFSVINNRVFGQFPNWMDKPQLDQKLENETVTTLDAILSRYYIVDYVIIGGNVDIYFRDHPEEISKYVDFFNGVYGKLKEKHPNVKFGNWFSLNDIVNHYEKDIVSKLNQGDFVAYSYAPVDLLYYQSKSPDDEGKNLQKM
;
A
#
# COMPACT_ATOMS: atom_id res chain seq x y z
N MET A 1 52.79 13.53 68.23
CA MET A 1 52.03 14.29 67.21
C MET A 1 51.71 13.52 65.91
N GLN A 2 52.21 12.30 65.67
CA GLN A 2 51.98 11.58 64.40
C GLN A 2 50.65 10.79 64.29
N ASN A 3 49.92 10.56 65.39
CA ASN A 3 48.70 9.73 65.37
C ASN A 3 47.39 10.48 65.04
N GLN A 4 47.41 11.81 65.08
CA GLN A 4 46.23 12.65 64.81
C GLN A 4 46.09 12.99 63.31
N LEU A 5 47.19 13.08 62.55
CA LEU A 5 47.15 13.32 61.10
C LEU A 5 46.62 12.12 60.30
N LYS A 6 46.98 10.88 60.68
CA LYS A 6 46.51 9.67 59.96
C LYS A 6 44.99 9.46 60.07
N LYS A 7 44.38 9.82 61.21
CA LYS A 7 42.92 9.72 61.39
C LYS A 7 42.14 10.75 60.54
N LYS A 8 42.67 11.97 60.35
CA LYS A 8 42.06 12.98 59.47
C LYS A 8 42.13 12.60 57.99
N VAL A 9 43.25 12.02 57.53
CA VAL A 9 43.40 11.61 56.12
C VAL A 9 42.49 10.44 55.75
N VAL A 10 42.32 9.46 56.65
CA VAL A 10 41.41 8.31 56.45
C VAL A 10 39.94 8.72 56.49
N GLY A 11 39.55 9.67 57.36
CA GLY A 11 38.18 10.20 57.40
C GLY A 11 37.78 10.96 56.13
N ILE A 12 38.72 11.70 55.52
CA ILE A 12 38.49 12.45 54.27
C ILE A 12 38.42 11.51 53.05
N THR A 13 39.23 10.45 53.01
CA THR A 13 39.20 9.46 51.90
C THR A 13 37.96 8.57 51.96
N ILE A 14 37.49 8.18 53.14
CA ILE A 14 36.24 7.42 53.29
C ILE A 14 35.03 8.32 52.99
N GLY A 15 35.02 9.58 53.44
CA GLY A 15 33.96 10.53 53.14
C GLY A 15 33.82 10.85 51.64
N ALA A 16 34.96 11.02 50.94
CA ALA A 16 34.96 11.24 49.49
C ALA A 16 34.50 10.00 48.70
N ALA A 17 34.93 8.80 49.10
CA ALA A 17 34.49 7.56 48.45
C ALA A 17 32.97 7.32 48.63
N ILE A 18 32.43 7.57 49.82
CA ILE A 18 30.99 7.44 50.09
C ILE A 18 30.18 8.49 49.31
N ALA A 19 30.68 9.73 49.22
CA ALA A 19 30.03 10.79 48.43
C ALA A 19 30.01 10.47 46.92
N ILE A 20 31.09 9.91 46.37
CA ILE A 20 31.17 9.50 44.96
C ILE A 20 30.22 8.32 44.68
N ILE A 21 30.14 7.34 45.59
CA ILE A 21 29.22 6.21 45.46
C ILE A 21 27.76 6.68 45.56
N ALA A 22 27.45 7.57 46.51
CA ALA A 22 26.11 8.15 46.65
C ALA A 22 25.70 8.99 45.42
N PHE A 23 26.63 9.76 44.85
CA PHE A 23 26.38 10.54 43.64
C PHE A 23 26.22 9.66 42.40
N ALA A 24 26.98 8.57 42.28
CA ALA A 24 26.85 7.60 41.20
C ALA A 24 25.52 6.82 41.29
N ILE A 25 25.09 6.44 42.50
CA ILE A 25 23.79 5.80 42.71
C ILE A 25 22.66 6.79 42.41
N PHE A 26 22.77 8.05 42.84
CA PHE A 26 21.78 9.09 42.57
C PHE A 26 21.65 9.38 41.05
N PHE A 27 22.77 9.46 40.32
CA PHE A 27 22.76 9.58 38.84
C PHE A 27 22.20 8.33 38.14
N SER A 28 22.45 7.13 38.68
CA SER A 28 21.93 5.88 38.12
C SER A 28 20.41 5.74 38.32
N VAL A 29 19.89 6.20 39.47
CA VAL A 29 18.44 6.23 39.76
C VAL A 29 17.74 7.32 38.95
N LEU A 30 18.38 8.48 38.70
CA LEU A 30 17.84 9.52 37.81
C LEU A 30 17.81 9.11 36.34
N GLN A 31 18.78 8.31 35.86
CA GLN A 31 18.72 7.74 34.49
C GLN A 31 17.60 6.70 34.34
N GLN A 32 17.29 5.92 35.39
CA GLN A 32 16.16 4.98 35.37
C GLN A 32 14.78 5.66 35.47
N GLN A 33 14.72 6.94 35.84
CA GLN A 33 13.50 7.75 35.87
C GLN A 33 13.28 8.61 34.61
N GLN A 34 14.15 8.51 33.59
CA GLN A 34 13.66 8.78 32.24
C GLN A 34 12.63 7.69 31.94
N VAL A 35 11.36 8.06 32.11
CA VAL A 35 10.21 7.35 31.57
C VAL A 35 10.52 7.19 30.08
N GLN A 36 11.13 6.07 29.72
CA GLN A 36 11.19 5.67 28.33
C GLN A 36 9.72 5.67 27.90
N PRO A 37 9.35 6.42 26.85
CA PRO A 37 8.03 6.23 26.28
C PRO A 37 7.88 4.72 26.09
N PRO A 38 6.73 4.13 26.49
CA PRO A 38 6.52 2.71 26.28
C PRO A 38 6.94 2.40 24.84
N PRO A 39 7.72 1.32 24.59
CA PRO A 39 8.04 0.95 23.23
C PRO A 39 6.73 1.02 22.46
N PRO A 40 6.67 1.76 21.32
CA PRO A 40 5.42 1.97 20.63
C PRO A 40 4.80 0.61 20.51
N THR A 41 3.64 0.42 21.16
CA THR A 41 2.88 -0.81 21.04
C THR A 41 2.76 -0.97 19.53
N GLN A 42 3.51 -1.91 18.95
CA GLN A 42 3.37 -2.20 17.53
C GLN A 42 1.93 -2.69 17.45
N ALA A 43 1.04 -1.78 17.06
CA ALA A 43 -0.36 -2.12 16.85
C ALA A 43 -0.31 -3.33 15.93
N ALA A 44 -0.83 -4.47 16.39
CA ALA A 44 -0.73 -5.69 15.62
C ALA A 44 -1.32 -5.42 14.22
N HIS A 45 -0.47 -5.44 13.19
CA HIS A 45 -0.89 -5.08 11.85
C HIS A 45 -2.00 -6.02 11.40
N ASN A 46 -3.10 -5.46 10.92
CA ASN A 46 -4.18 -6.22 10.32
C ASN A 46 -3.95 -6.30 8.80
N PRO A 47 -3.53 -7.46 8.25
CA PRO A 47 -3.23 -7.59 6.82
C PRO A 47 -4.45 -7.38 5.91
N LYS A 48 -5.67 -7.40 6.48
CA LYS A 48 -6.91 -7.13 5.74
C LYS A 48 -7.25 -5.65 5.67
N LEU A 49 -6.65 -4.82 6.54
CA LEU A 49 -6.88 -3.38 6.56
C LEU A 49 -5.77 -2.68 5.77
N GLY A 50 -6.17 -1.86 4.80
CA GLY A 50 -5.25 -1.09 3.98
C GLY A 50 -5.66 0.36 3.83
N LEU A 51 -4.67 1.20 3.53
CA LEU A 51 -4.87 2.62 3.22
C LEU A 51 -4.15 3.00 1.92
N VAL A 52 -4.71 3.96 1.21
CA VAL A 52 -3.93 4.77 0.26
C VAL A 52 -3.19 5.82 1.10
N VAL A 53 -1.87 5.74 1.13
CA VAL A 53 -1.05 6.68 1.91
C VAL A 53 -0.73 7.89 1.04
N MET A 54 -1.26 9.05 1.40
CA MET A 54 -1.01 10.31 0.70
C MET A 54 -0.34 11.31 1.65
N PRO A 55 0.83 11.86 1.28
CA PRO A 55 1.45 12.96 2.03
C PRO A 55 0.56 14.21 2.07
N PRO A 56 0.73 15.09 3.07
CA PRO A 56 -0.19 16.21 3.33
C PRO A 56 -0.10 17.35 2.30
N THR A 57 0.93 17.36 1.44
CA THR A 57 1.18 18.43 0.47
C THR A 57 1.31 17.85 -0.94
N GLN A 58 1.07 18.69 -1.96
CA GLN A 58 1.18 18.29 -3.38
C GLN A 58 2.63 18.02 -3.81
N ARG A 59 3.61 18.61 -3.11
CA ARG A 59 5.05 18.44 -3.37
C ARG A 59 5.75 18.13 -2.05
N PRO A 60 5.53 16.94 -1.49
CA PRO A 60 6.09 16.58 -0.21
C PRO A 60 7.61 16.40 -0.30
N THR A 61 8.30 16.79 0.75
CA THR A 61 9.69 16.39 1.02
C THR A 61 9.74 14.89 1.34
N LEU A 62 10.92 14.27 1.18
CA LEU A 62 11.11 12.86 1.54
C LEU A 62 10.71 12.58 3.00
N GLN A 63 11.02 13.50 3.91
CA GLN A 63 10.67 13.37 5.32
C GLN A 63 9.15 13.40 5.55
N GLU A 64 8.40 14.24 4.83
CA GLU A 64 6.94 14.24 4.90
C GLU A 64 6.33 12.93 4.38
N VAL A 65 6.91 12.36 3.32
CA VAL A 65 6.48 11.03 2.82
C VAL A 65 6.78 9.95 3.86
N GLN A 66 7.99 9.93 4.44
CA GLN A 66 8.37 9.00 5.51
C GLN A 66 7.41 9.09 6.71
N ASN A 67 7.13 10.31 7.17
CA ASN A 67 6.22 10.55 8.29
C ASN A 67 4.81 10.06 7.99
N ALA A 68 4.30 10.30 6.77
CA ALA A 68 2.97 9.83 6.36
C ALA A 68 2.86 8.29 6.41
N TYR A 69 3.90 7.57 5.95
CA TYR A 69 3.93 6.11 6.01
C TYR A 69 4.03 5.58 7.46
N SER A 70 4.89 6.16 8.29
CA SER A 70 5.01 5.79 9.70
C SER A 70 3.69 6.05 10.45
N GLN A 71 3.06 7.20 10.21
CA GLN A 71 1.76 7.52 10.80
C GLN A 71 0.68 6.55 10.34
N ALA A 72 0.61 6.23 9.04
CA ALA A 72 -0.35 5.25 8.52
C ALA A 72 -0.15 3.89 9.20
N ALA A 73 1.08 3.37 9.25
CA ALA A 73 1.40 2.10 9.89
C ALA A 73 1.01 2.06 11.38
N SER A 74 1.20 3.18 12.10
CA SER A 74 0.84 3.29 13.53
C SER A 74 -0.67 3.10 13.81
N THR A 75 -1.52 3.19 12.77
CA THR A 75 -2.97 2.91 12.89
C THR A 75 -3.31 1.42 12.92
N GLY A 76 -2.33 0.53 12.70
CA GLY A 76 -2.51 -0.92 12.69
C GLY A 76 -2.88 -1.50 11.32
N ILE A 77 -2.71 -0.75 10.23
CA ILE A 77 -2.85 -1.29 8.87
C ILE A 77 -1.78 -2.35 8.62
N GLY A 78 -2.09 -3.36 7.82
CA GLY A 78 -1.10 -4.35 7.38
C GLY A 78 -0.74 -4.24 5.90
N ARG A 79 -1.36 -3.31 5.17
CA ARG A 79 -1.04 -3.05 3.77
C ARG A 79 -1.28 -1.62 3.32
N SER A 80 -0.63 -1.24 2.23
CA SER A 80 -0.99 -0.03 1.49
C SER A 80 -1.48 -0.34 0.08
N ASN A 81 -2.28 0.58 -0.45
CA ASN A 81 -2.78 0.55 -1.82
C ASN A 81 -1.92 1.51 -2.65
N VAL A 82 -1.14 0.98 -3.59
CA VAL A 82 -0.15 1.74 -4.37
C VAL A 82 -0.55 1.75 -5.84
N TYR A 83 -0.57 2.95 -6.43
CA TYR A 83 -0.82 3.15 -7.85
C TYR A 83 0.50 3.36 -8.58
N LEU A 84 0.79 2.53 -9.59
CA LEU A 84 1.91 2.76 -10.49
C LEU A 84 1.37 3.08 -11.89
N SER A 85 1.81 4.22 -12.42
CA SER A 85 1.52 4.63 -13.80
C SER A 85 2.50 3.93 -14.74
N TRP A 86 1.97 3.24 -15.75
CA TRP A 86 2.78 2.55 -16.76
C TRP A 86 3.73 3.51 -17.51
N PRO A 87 3.29 4.66 -18.04
CA PRO A 87 4.19 5.65 -18.64
C PRO A 87 5.35 6.09 -17.73
N ASN A 88 5.13 6.14 -16.42
CA ASN A 88 6.14 6.60 -15.47
C ASN A 88 7.13 5.50 -15.11
N ILE A 89 6.65 4.26 -14.95
CA ILE A 89 7.51 3.12 -14.57
C ILE A 89 8.31 2.61 -15.75
N GLU A 90 7.79 2.70 -16.98
CA GLU A 90 8.44 2.24 -18.20
C GLU A 90 8.32 3.29 -19.32
N PRO A 91 9.04 4.42 -19.20
CA PRO A 91 8.96 5.51 -20.18
C PRO A 91 9.52 5.14 -21.56
N ILE A 92 10.40 4.14 -21.62
CA ILE A 92 10.96 3.57 -22.85
C ILE A 92 10.84 2.05 -22.71
N GLN A 93 10.44 1.36 -23.77
CA GLN A 93 10.24 -0.09 -23.75
C GLN A 93 11.47 -0.82 -23.18
N GLY A 94 11.23 -1.66 -22.16
CA GLY A 94 12.24 -2.42 -21.44
C GLY A 94 13.17 -1.60 -20.54
N LYS A 95 13.00 -0.29 -20.43
CA LYS A 95 13.80 0.59 -19.56
C LYS A 95 12.93 1.18 -18.46
N TYR A 96 13.09 0.63 -17.28
CA TYR A 96 12.30 0.98 -16.12
C TYR A 96 12.88 2.17 -15.34
N ASN A 97 12.01 3.05 -14.88
CA ASN A 97 12.33 4.14 -13.96
C ASN A 97 11.83 3.81 -12.55
N TRP A 98 12.71 3.23 -11.74
CA TRP A 98 12.39 2.78 -10.38
C TRP A 98 12.44 3.88 -9.32
N GLY A 99 12.83 5.11 -9.65
CA GLY A 99 13.20 6.12 -8.65
C GLY A 99 12.12 6.36 -7.59
N THR A 100 10.90 6.69 -8.02
CA THR A 100 9.78 6.93 -7.10
C THR A 100 9.24 5.63 -6.50
N SER A 101 9.11 4.56 -7.29
CA SER A 101 8.54 3.30 -6.83
C SER A 101 9.43 2.62 -5.78
N ASP A 102 10.76 2.72 -5.90
CA ASP A 102 11.69 2.19 -4.89
C ASP A 102 11.55 2.88 -3.54
N ILE A 103 11.31 4.20 -3.54
CA ILE A 103 11.02 4.95 -2.32
C ILE A 103 9.72 4.44 -1.70
N LEU A 104 8.63 4.41 -2.46
CA LEU A 104 7.31 3.99 -1.96
C LEU A 104 7.31 2.53 -1.45
N MET A 105 7.92 1.62 -2.20
CA MET A 105 8.02 0.21 -1.81
C MET A 105 9.01 0.03 -0.65
N GLY A 106 10.08 0.83 -0.59
CA GLY A 106 11.01 0.88 0.54
C GLY A 106 10.32 1.26 1.83
N LEU A 107 9.49 2.31 1.82
CA LEU A 107 8.73 2.75 2.99
C LEU A 107 7.71 1.70 3.45
N ASN A 108 7.03 1.03 2.52
CA ASN A 108 6.17 -0.10 2.87
C ASN A 108 6.94 -1.23 3.56
N ARG A 109 8.11 -1.62 3.04
CA ARG A 109 8.95 -2.65 3.68
C ARG A 109 9.40 -2.26 5.08
N GLU A 110 9.87 -1.02 5.23
CA GLU A 110 10.33 -0.48 6.50
C GLU A 110 9.21 -0.52 7.56
N GLN A 111 7.98 -0.25 7.13
CA GLN A 111 6.80 -0.31 7.97
C GLN A 111 6.12 -1.69 8.00
N HIS A 112 6.73 -2.74 7.45
CA HIS A 112 6.16 -4.10 7.41
C HIS A 112 4.74 -4.18 6.83
N LEU A 113 4.49 -3.42 5.76
CA LEU A 113 3.23 -3.37 5.04
C LEU A 113 3.31 -4.17 3.74
N ASN A 114 2.33 -5.04 3.50
CA ASN A 114 2.10 -5.62 2.16
C ASN A 114 1.54 -4.57 1.21
N VAL A 115 1.53 -4.85 -0.09
CA VAL A 115 1.05 -3.92 -1.10
C VAL A 115 -0.03 -4.56 -1.98
N THR A 116 -1.15 -3.86 -2.10
CA THR A 116 -2.08 -4.03 -3.23
C THR A 116 -1.70 -3.03 -4.31
N LEU A 117 -1.24 -3.56 -5.45
CA LEU A 117 -0.79 -2.77 -6.59
C LEU A 117 -1.96 -2.52 -7.55
N TYR A 118 -2.20 -1.26 -7.87
CA TYR A 118 -3.04 -0.83 -8.97
C TYR A 118 -2.15 -0.57 -10.18
N PHE A 119 -2.20 -1.48 -11.15
CA PHE A 119 -1.49 -1.38 -12.43
C PHE A 119 -2.51 -1.56 -13.56
N SER A 120 -3.41 -0.59 -13.64
CA SER A 120 -4.66 -0.75 -14.36
C SER A 120 -4.50 -0.40 -15.84
N VAL A 121 -4.74 -1.36 -16.74
CA VAL A 121 -4.81 -1.12 -18.19
C VAL A 121 -6.12 -0.45 -18.61
N ILE A 122 -7.15 -0.59 -17.79
CA ILE A 122 -8.41 0.16 -17.89
C ILE A 122 -8.62 0.80 -16.53
N ASN A 123 -8.89 2.11 -16.50
CA ASN A 123 -9.19 2.83 -15.27
C ASN A 123 -10.38 3.79 -15.48
N ASN A 124 -11.51 3.50 -14.84
CA ASN A 124 -12.80 4.17 -15.05
C ASN A 124 -13.26 4.06 -16.51
N ARG A 125 -13.30 5.17 -17.26
CA ARG A 125 -13.66 5.23 -18.69
C ARG A 125 -12.46 5.21 -19.64
N VAL A 126 -11.25 5.07 -19.11
CA VAL A 126 -10.01 5.23 -19.89
C VAL A 126 -9.35 3.88 -20.10
N PHE A 127 -9.08 3.54 -21.36
CA PHE A 127 -8.15 2.48 -21.74
C PHE A 127 -6.72 3.05 -21.76
N GLY A 128 -5.94 2.74 -20.74
CA GLY A 128 -4.64 3.33 -20.43
C GLY A 128 -4.65 4.16 -19.13
N GLN A 129 -3.71 5.08 -18.91
CA GLN A 129 -2.71 5.62 -19.85
C GLN A 129 -1.58 4.62 -20.14
N PHE A 130 -1.14 4.58 -21.41
CA PHE A 130 -0.03 3.75 -21.86
C PHE A 130 1.20 4.59 -22.20
N PRO A 131 2.42 4.04 -22.05
CA PRO A 131 3.63 4.71 -22.50
C PRO A 131 3.58 5.06 -24.00
N ASN A 132 4.20 6.18 -24.38
CA ASN A 132 4.19 6.67 -25.77
C ASN A 132 4.78 5.66 -26.78
N TRP A 133 5.70 4.79 -26.35
CA TRP A 133 6.31 3.78 -27.23
C TRP A 133 5.34 2.67 -27.65
N MET A 134 4.19 2.55 -26.98
CA MET A 134 3.18 1.53 -27.29
C MET A 134 2.31 1.92 -28.51
N ASP A 135 2.40 3.18 -28.95
CA ASP A 135 1.69 3.80 -30.09
C ASP A 135 0.16 3.73 -29.98
N LYS A 136 -0.47 2.70 -30.56
CA LYS A 136 -1.93 2.46 -30.53
C LYS A 136 -2.23 1.12 -29.87
N PRO A 137 -2.22 1.05 -28.53
CA PRO A 137 -2.55 -0.16 -27.80
C PRO A 137 -3.95 -0.65 -28.15
N GLN A 138 -4.14 -1.96 -28.16
CA GLN A 138 -5.43 -2.65 -28.31
C GLN A 138 -5.44 -3.84 -27.35
N LEU A 139 -6.64 -4.35 -27.01
CA LEU A 139 -6.78 -5.59 -26.25
C LEU A 139 -6.41 -6.80 -27.12
N ASP A 140 -5.10 -6.97 -27.34
CA ASP A 140 -4.51 -7.99 -28.19
C ASP A 140 -3.31 -8.69 -27.51
N GLN A 141 -2.73 -9.67 -28.21
CA GLN A 141 -1.58 -10.44 -27.72
C GLN A 141 -0.34 -9.57 -27.48
N LYS A 142 -0.19 -8.45 -28.20
CA LYS A 142 0.93 -7.52 -28.02
C LYS A 142 0.79 -6.83 -26.67
N LEU A 143 -0.36 -6.21 -26.39
CA LEU A 143 -0.59 -5.57 -25.09
C LEU A 143 -0.49 -6.57 -23.94
N GLU A 144 -1.00 -7.79 -24.12
CA GLU A 144 -0.84 -8.87 -23.14
C GLU A 144 0.64 -9.14 -22.82
N ASN A 145 1.47 -9.32 -23.85
CA ASN A 145 2.90 -9.62 -23.67
C ASN A 145 3.66 -8.46 -22.99
N GLU A 146 3.35 -7.21 -23.37
CA GLU A 146 3.95 -6.05 -22.73
C GLU A 146 3.49 -5.95 -21.26
N THR A 147 2.20 -6.17 -20.97
CA THR A 147 1.66 -6.14 -19.60
C THR A 147 2.33 -7.20 -18.72
N VAL A 148 2.47 -8.43 -19.25
CA VAL A 148 3.19 -9.51 -18.57
C VAL A 148 4.63 -9.13 -18.31
N THR A 149 5.34 -8.58 -19.30
CA THR A 149 6.75 -8.21 -19.17
C THR A 149 6.96 -7.15 -18.09
N THR A 150 6.13 -6.11 -18.10
CA THR A 150 6.20 -5.02 -17.12
C THR A 150 5.81 -5.48 -15.72
N LEU A 151 4.70 -6.21 -15.57
CA LEU A 151 4.28 -6.75 -14.27
C LEU A 151 5.27 -7.77 -13.72
N ASP A 152 5.85 -8.63 -14.56
CA ASP A 152 6.89 -9.58 -14.13
C ASP A 152 8.11 -8.83 -13.56
N ALA A 153 8.55 -7.75 -14.21
CA ALA A 153 9.64 -6.92 -13.72
C ALA A 153 9.30 -6.24 -12.38
N ILE A 154 8.07 -5.70 -12.25
CA ILE A 154 7.59 -5.06 -11.02
C ILE A 154 7.51 -6.07 -9.87
N LEU A 155 6.87 -7.22 -10.10
CA LEU A 155 6.65 -8.26 -9.08
C LEU A 155 7.95 -8.95 -8.66
N SER A 156 8.86 -9.17 -9.61
CA SER A 156 10.21 -9.69 -9.31
C SER A 156 11.02 -8.72 -8.45
N ARG A 157 10.79 -7.41 -8.59
CA ARG A 157 11.48 -6.37 -7.82
C ARG A 157 10.87 -6.17 -6.43
N TYR A 158 9.55 -6.27 -6.32
CA TYR A 158 8.79 -5.89 -5.13
C TYR A 158 7.99 -7.07 -4.55
N TYR A 159 8.69 -7.93 -3.81
CA TYR A 159 8.11 -9.13 -3.18
C TYR A 159 6.98 -8.87 -2.17
N ILE A 160 6.80 -7.62 -1.73
CA ILE A 160 5.71 -7.21 -0.83
C ILE A 160 4.36 -7.04 -1.53
N VAL A 161 4.35 -7.04 -2.87
CA VAL A 161 3.13 -6.97 -3.66
C VAL A 161 2.50 -8.36 -3.69
N ASP A 162 1.34 -8.50 -3.05
CA ASP A 162 0.61 -9.77 -2.96
C ASP A 162 -0.77 -9.73 -3.65
N TYR A 163 -1.23 -8.53 -4.04
CA TYR A 163 -2.44 -8.32 -4.83
C TYR A 163 -2.16 -7.34 -5.97
N VAL A 164 -2.72 -7.62 -7.15
CA VAL A 164 -2.64 -6.76 -8.35
C VAL A 164 -4.04 -6.56 -8.93
N ILE A 165 -4.39 -5.31 -9.19
CA ILE A 165 -5.62 -4.91 -9.86
C ILE A 165 -5.29 -4.50 -11.30
N ILE A 166 -5.70 -5.35 -12.26
CA ILE A 166 -5.44 -5.18 -13.70
C ILE A 166 -6.46 -4.23 -14.34
N GLY A 167 -7.71 -4.29 -13.90
CA GLY A 167 -8.76 -3.36 -14.30
C GLY A 167 -9.28 -2.57 -13.10
N GLY A 168 -9.30 -1.25 -13.19
CA GLY A 168 -9.82 -0.36 -12.16
C GLY A 168 -11.15 0.28 -12.55
N ASN A 169 -12.19 0.12 -11.74
CA ASN A 169 -13.55 0.59 -12.05
C ASN A 169 -13.99 0.24 -13.49
N VAL A 170 -13.86 -1.04 -13.84
CA VAL A 170 -14.04 -1.52 -15.22
C VAL A 170 -15.48 -1.51 -15.70
N ASP A 171 -16.44 -1.54 -14.77
CA ASP A 171 -17.87 -1.48 -15.05
C ASP A 171 -18.25 -0.29 -15.94
N ILE A 172 -17.65 0.87 -15.68
CA ILE A 172 -17.97 2.10 -16.39
C ILE A 172 -17.48 2.01 -17.85
N TYR A 173 -16.26 1.50 -18.07
CA TYR A 173 -15.70 1.32 -19.41
C TYR A 173 -16.53 0.34 -20.25
N PHE A 174 -16.82 -0.84 -19.70
CA PHE A 174 -17.50 -1.90 -20.46
C PHE A 174 -19.01 -1.69 -20.61
N ARG A 175 -19.60 -0.76 -19.86
CA ARG A 175 -20.92 -0.22 -20.18
C ARG A 175 -20.90 0.50 -21.53
N ASP A 176 -19.89 1.32 -21.76
CA ASP A 176 -19.74 2.07 -23.01
C ASP A 176 -19.20 1.20 -24.17
N HIS A 177 -18.46 0.14 -23.84
CA HIS A 177 -17.76 -0.74 -24.78
C HIS A 177 -18.06 -2.24 -24.58
N PRO A 178 -19.34 -2.67 -24.59
CA PRO A 178 -19.71 -4.06 -24.30
C PRO A 178 -19.15 -5.08 -25.30
N GLU A 179 -18.88 -4.65 -26.54
CA GLU A 179 -18.24 -5.45 -27.59
C GLU A 179 -16.79 -5.82 -27.30
N GLU A 180 -16.12 -5.10 -26.40
CA GLU A 180 -14.73 -5.34 -26.04
C GLU A 180 -14.55 -6.35 -24.90
N ILE A 181 -15.65 -6.72 -24.19
CA ILE A 181 -15.61 -7.62 -23.04
C ILE A 181 -14.88 -8.94 -23.37
N SER A 182 -15.21 -9.59 -24.49
CA SER A 182 -14.56 -10.86 -24.85
C SER A 182 -13.05 -10.70 -25.04
N LYS A 183 -12.62 -9.61 -25.69
CA LYS A 183 -11.19 -9.33 -25.91
C LYS A 183 -10.46 -9.06 -24.60
N TYR A 184 -11.12 -8.35 -23.68
CA TYR A 184 -10.56 -8.10 -22.36
C TYR A 184 -10.42 -9.38 -21.54
N VAL A 185 -11.41 -10.28 -21.58
CA VAL A 185 -11.35 -11.57 -20.90
C VAL A 185 -10.17 -12.39 -21.43
N ASP A 186 -9.99 -12.45 -22.75
CA ASP A 186 -8.86 -13.15 -23.36
C ASP A 186 -7.52 -12.53 -22.93
N PHE A 187 -7.41 -11.21 -23.03
CA PHE A 187 -6.24 -10.45 -22.54
C PHE A 187 -5.95 -10.74 -21.06
N PHE A 188 -6.95 -10.64 -20.18
CA PHE A 188 -6.77 -10.85 -18.74
C PHE A 188 -6.31 -12.27 -18.46
N ASN A 189 -6.95 -13.27 -19.06
CA ASN A 189 -6.60 -14.68 -18.85
C ASN A 189 -5.19 -14.99 -19.34
N GLY A 190 -4.75 -14.39 -20.45
CA GLY A 190 -3.37 -14.50 -20.93
C GLY A 190 -2.35 -13.88 -19.99
N VAL A 191 -2.61 -12.65 -19.49
CA VAL A 191 -1.78 -12.00 -18.46
C VAL A 191 -1.72 -12.84 -17.19
N TYR A 192 -2.88 -13.27 -16.70
CA TYR A 192 -3.03 -14.09 -15.51
C TYR A 192 -2.24 -15.40 -15.63
N GLY A 193 -2.46 -16.18 -16.70
CA GLY A 193 -1.80 -17.47 -16.90
C GLY A 193 -0.27 -17.35 -16.86
N LYS A 194 0.29 -16.42 -17.65
CA LYS A 194 1.74 -16.20 -17.73
C LYS A 194 2.35 -15.68 -16.42
N LEU A 195 1.64 -14.82 -15.68
CA LEU A 195 2.15 -14.30 -14.42
C LEU A 195 2.02 -15.31 -13.28
N LYS A 196 0.97 -16.13 -13.23
CA LYS A 196 0.81 -17.16 -12.19
C LYS A 196 1.90 -18.23 -12.23
N GLU A 197 2.45 -18.53 -13.41
CA GLU A 197 3.60 -19.43 -13.53
C GLU A 197 4.84 -18.92 -12.79
N LYS A 198 5.07 -17.60 -12.82
CA LYS A 198 6.26 -16.96 -12.22
C LYS A 198 6.02 -16.45 -10.79
N HIS A 199 4.80 -15.98 -10.52
CA HIS A 199 4.38 -15.32 -9.29
C HIS A 199 3.14 -16.02 -8.69
N PRO A 200 3.23 -17.31 -8.31
CA PRO A 200 2.07 -18.12 -7.93
C PRO A 200 1.33 -17.62 -6.69
N ASN A 201 2.01 -16.86 -5.82
CA ASN A 201 1.44 -16.33 -4.59
C ASN A 201 0.76 -14.97 -4.77
N VAL A 202 0.95 -14.30 -5.91
CA VAL A 202 0.31 -13.02 -6.20
C VAL A 202 -1.11 -13.30 -6.67
N LYS A 203 -2.06 -12.51 -6.15
CA LYS A 203 -3.46 -12.55 -6.52
C LYS A 203 -3.78 -11.46 -7.53
N PHE A 204 -4.54 -11.79 -8.55
CA PHE A 204 -4.94 -10.86 -9.61
C PHE A 204 -6.45 -10.70 -9.64
N GLY A 205 -6.92 -9.51 -9.96
CA GLY A 205 -8.36 -9.25 -10.00
C GLY A 205 -8.72 -7.92 -10.64
N ASN A 206 -10.02 -7.70 -10.70
CA ASN A 206 -10.63 -6.47 -11.20
C ASN A 206 -11.34 -5.72 -10.09
N TRP A 207 -11.37 -4.40 -10.22
CA TRP A 207 -12.05 -3.49 -9.32
C TRP A 207 -13.26 -2.86 -10.03
N PHE A 208 -14.38 -2.80 -9.32
CA PHE A 208 -15.66 -2.27 -9.80
C PHE A 208 -16.19 -1.20 -8.86
N SER A 209 -17.03 -0.30 -9.37
CA SER A 209 -17.84 0.60 -8.53
C SER A 209 -19.13 -0.11 -8.08
N LEU A 210 -19.26 -0.33 -6.76
CA LEU A 210 -20.47 -0.92 -6.19
C LEU A 210 -21.68 -0.02 -6.43
N ASN A 211 -21.53 1.28 -6.19
CA ASN A 211 -22.60 2.26 -6.39
C ASN A 211 -23.08 2.27 -7.84
N ASP A 212 -22.16 2.16 -8.79
CA ASP A 212 -22.49 2.20 -10.21
C ASP A 212 -23.19 0.91 -10.65
N ILE A 213 -22.72 -0.26 -10.19
CA ILE A 213 -23.39 -1.55 -10.42
C ILE A 213 -24.81 -1.56 -9.84
N VAL A 214 -24.99 -1.08 -8.61
CA VAL A 214 -26.31 -1.07 -7.94
C VAL A 214 -27.27 -0.10 -8.64
N ASN A 215 -26.82 1.11 -8.99
CA ASN A 215 -27.68 2.16 -9.53
C ASN A 215 -28.02 1.97 -11.01
N HIS A 216 -27.08 1.44 -11.79
CA HIS A 216 -27.25 1.27 -13.23
C HIS A 216 -27.53 -0.18 -13.61
N TYR A 217 -27.99 -1.01 -12.66
CA TYR A 217 -28.18 -2.47 -12.74
C TYR A 217 -28.22 -2.99 -14.19
N GLU A 218 -27.04 -3.17 -14.75
CA GLU A 218 -26.85 -3.62 -16.10
C GLU A 218 -26.31 -5.03 -16.03
N LYS A 219 -27.08 -5.95 -16.63
CA LYS A 219 -26.72 -7.32 -17.02
C LYS A 219 -25.32 -7.76 -16.59
N ASP A 220 -25.24 -8.54 -15.53
CA ASP A 220 -24.18 -9.53 -15.25
C ASP A 220 -22.74 -9.13 -15.64
N ILE A 221 -22.39 -7.84 -15.53
CA ILE A 221 -21.09 -7.32 -15.95
C ILE A 221 -19.98 -7.86 -15.06
N VAL A 222 -20.30 -8.06 -13.78
CA VAL A 222 -19.41 -8.68 -12.81
C VAL A 222 -19.13 -10.13 -13.19
N SER A 223 -20.12 -10.98 -13.53
CA SER A 223 -19.80 -12.37 -13.90
C SER A 223 -18.98 -12.47 -15.18
N LYS A 224 -19.15 -11.52 -16.10
CA LYS A 224 -18.36 -11.47 -17.33
C LYS A 224 -16.93 -11.00 -17.12
N LEU A 225 -16.65 -10.29 -16.03
CA LEU A 225 -15.38 -9.62 -15.77
C LEU A 225 -14.72 -10.04 -14.43
N ASN A 226 -15.20 -11.12 -13.81
CA ASN A 226 -14.70 -11.65 -12.54
C ASN A 226 -13.46 -12.57 -12.68
N GLN A 227 -12.67 -12.38 -13.73
CA GLN A 227 -11.48 -13.19 -13.96
C GLN A 227 -10.46 -13.02 -12.82
N GLY A 228 -9.65 -14.06 -12.60
CA GLY A 228 -8.57 -14.06 -11.62
C GLY A 228 -8.96 -14.64 -10.26
N ASP A 229 -8.27 -14.20 -9.21
CA ASP A 229 -8.39 -14.71 -7.85
C ASP A 229 -9.41 -13.94 -7.00
N PHE A 230 -9.76 -12.70 -7.38
CA PHE A 230 -10.66 -11.86 -6.61
C PHE A 230 -11.36 -10.78 -7.45
N VAL A 231 -12.45 -10.24 -6.88
CA VAL A 231 -13.12 -9.02 -7.34
C VAL A 231 -13.10 -8.01 -6.18
N ALA A 232 -12.75 -6.76 -6.48
CA ALA A 232 -12.80 -5.65 -5.55
C ALA A 232 -13.97 -4.72 -5.87
N TYR A 233 -14.55 -4.11 -4.83
CA TYR A 233 -15.63 -3.13 -4.96
C TYR A 233 -15.21 -1.83 -4.29
N SER A 234 -15.37 -0.69 -4.98
CA SER A 234 -15.40 0.61 -4.31
C SER A 234 -16.80 0.91 -3.86
N TYR A 235 -16.92 1.43 -2.64
CA TYR A 235 -18.17 1.89 -2.09
C TYR A 235 -17.99 3.32 -1.60
N ALA A 236 -18.75 4.23 -2.20
CA ALA A 236 -18.90 5.60 -1.75
C ALA A 236 -20.28 5.73 -1.08
N PRO A 237 -20.37 5.98 0.24
CA PRO A 237 -21.65 6.16 0.95
C PRO A 237 -22.34 7.50 0.63
N VAL A 238 -22.00 8.11 -0.51
CA VAL A 238 -22.52 9.38 -0.99
C VAL A 238 -22.89 9.23 -2.46
N ASP A 239 -24.01 9.81 -2.88
CA ASP A 239 -24.38 9.94 -4.29
C ASP A 239 -23.33 10.82 -5.02
N LEU A 240 -23.25 10.72 -6.35
CA LEU A 240 -22.45 11.58 -7.24
C LEU A 240 -22.58 13.09 -6.95
N LEU A 241 -23.65 13.52 -6.27
CA LEU A 241 -23.91 14.88 -5.77
C LEU A 241 -23.44 15.13 -4.32
N TYR A 242 -22.65 14.23 -3.72
CA TYR A 242 -22.16 14.28 -2.34
C TYR A 242 -23.24 14.25 -1.24
N TYR A 243 -24.48 13.90 -1.56
CA TYR A 243 -25.51 13.65 -0.56
C TYR A 243 -25.38 12.22 -0.03
N GLN A 244 -25.27 12.06 1.29
CA GLN A 244 -25.41 10.77 1.96
C GLN A 244 -26.81 10.23 1.65
N SER A 245 -26.94 9.28 0.73
CA SER A 245 -28.27 8.77 0.39
C SER A 245 -28.79 7.81 1.46
N LYS A 246 -27.92 7.04 2.15
CA LYS A 246 -28.27 6.13 3.26
C LYS A 246 -27.08 5.85 4.20
N SER A 247 -27.38 5.34 5.40
CA SER A 247 -26.38 4.96 6.40
C SER A 247 -25.58 3.71 5.97
N PRO A 248 -24.33 3.50 6.46
CA PRO A 248 -23.56 2.28 6.19
C PRO A 248 -24.30 0.98 6.51
N ASP A 249 -25.15 0.99 7.53
CA ASP A 249 -25.95 -0.17 7.96
C ASP A 249 -27.04 -0.54 6.94
N ASP A 250 -27.61 0.46 6.26
CA ASP A 250 -28.63 0.26 5.25
C ASP A 250 -28.05 -0.28 3.93
N GLU A 251 -26.83 0.15 3.58
CA GLU A 251 -26.13 -0.36 2.39
C GLU A 251 -25.52 -1.76 2.63
N GLY A 252 -25.11 -2.06 3.86
CA GLY A 252 -24.72 -3.43 4.25
C GLY A 252 -25.82 -4.47 3.97
N LYS A 253 -27.09 -4.08 4.06
CA LYS A 253 -28.24 -4.95 3.71
C LYS A 253 -28.45 -5.07 2.20
N ASN A 254 -28.02 -4.10 1.39
CA ASN A 254 -28.08 -4.19 -0.07
C ASN A 254 -26.99 -5.11 -0.63
N LEU A 255 -25.81 -5.12 0.01
CA LEU A 255 -24.74 -6.07 -0.31
C LEU A 255 -25.16 -7.54 -0.18
N GLN A 256 -26.09 -7.85 0.73
CA GLN A 256 -26.64 -9.21 0.90
C GLN A 256 -27.65 -9.63 -0.18
N LYS A 257 -28.04 -8.72 -1.08
CA LYS A 257 -28.98 -9.00 -2.18
C LYS A 257 -28.29 -9.30 -3.51
N MET A 258 -26.97 -9.13 -3.58
CA MET A 258 -26.12 -9.54 -4.69
C MET A 258 -25.67 -10.98 -4.49
#